data_AF-A0A927T2P7-F1
#
_entry.id   AF-A0A927T2P7-F1
#
_cell.length_a   1.000
_cell.length_b   1.000
_cell.length_c   1.000
_cell.angle_alpha   90.00
_cell.angle_beta   90.00
_cell.angle_gamma   90.00
#
_symmetry.space_group_name_H-M   'P 1'
#
loop_
_entity.id
_entity.type
_entity.pdbx_description
1 polymer ?
#
loop_
_entity_poly.entity_id
_entity_poly.type
_entity_poly.pdbx_seq_one_letter_code
_entity_poly.pdbx_strand_id
1 'polypeptide(L)'
;MKSISIKILKIMLLLVIGICLFSIANKAEATTEQESSAVFSIKEKSLSITVGQSRTLRVVDSKGITISKMGIDWSSNNPDVATVSGGIVRGKSPGTAIISAEKDGYTTSISVRVDPSSGNSDDSNSISGLESIIDIASIITNIIEIIFSIILRFIPV
;
A
#
# COMPACT_ATOMS: atom_id res chain seq x y z
N MET A 1 11.20 -39.57 57.07
CA MET A 1 10.42 -38.39 56.61
C MET A 1 11.30 -37.20 56.18
N LYS A 2 12.36 -36.81 56.92
CA LYS A 2 13.23 -35.67 56.57
C LYS A 2 13.91 -35.74 55.18
N SER A 3 14.25 -36.93 54.67
CA SER A 3 14.90 -37.11 53.36
C SER A 3 13.96 -36.99 52.15
N ILE A 4 12.67 -37.31 52.31
CA ILE A 4 11.65 -37.19 51.26
C ILE A 4 11.31 -35.72 51.03
N SER A 5 11.18 -34.93 52.10
CA SER A 5 10.85 -33.50 52.01
C SER A 5 11.97 -32.67 51.38
N ILE A 6 13.24 -33.02 51.64
CA ILE A 6 14.40 -32.35 51.02
C ILE A 6 14.50 -32.67 49.51
N LYS A 7 14.14 -33.88 49.09
CA LYS A 7 14.11 -34.26 47.66
C LYS A 7 13.00 -33.53 46.90
N ILE A 8 11.82 -33.43 47.49
CA ILE A 8 10.68 -32.70 46.90
C ILE A 8 10.98 -31.18 46.85
N LEU A 9 11.61 -30.63 47.89
CA LEU A 9 12.00 -29.21 47.93
C LEU A 9 13.09 -28.88 46.90
N LYS A 10 14.07 -29.77 46.68
CA LYS A 10 15.08 -29.63 45.61
C LYS A 10 14.47 -29.70 44.21
N ILE A 11 13.47 -30.55 43.99
CA ILE A 11 12.76 -30.67 42.71
C ILE A 11 11.89 -29.42 42.45
N MET A 12 11.20 -28.89 43.46
CA MET A 12 10.45 -27.64 43.31
C MET A 12 11.38 -26.44 43.08
N LEU A 13 12.55 -26.39 43.72
CA LEU A 13 13.55 -25.33 43.49
C LEU A 13 14.14 -25.38 42.07
N LEU A 14 14.39 -26.59 41.53
CA LEU A 14 14.88 -26.76 40.16
C LEU A 14 13.83 -26.42 39.09
N LEU A 15 12.53 -26.69 39.37
CA LEU A 15 11.43 -26.29 38.48
C LEU A 15 11.21 -24.77 38.46
N VAL A 16 11.29 -24.10 39.61
CA VAL A 16 11.12 -22.63 39.72
C VAL A 16 12.29 -21.89 39.04
N ILE A 17 13.54 -22.36 39.19
CA ILE A 17 14.70 -21.79 38.50
C ILE A 17 14.63 -22.00 36.97
N GLY A 18 14.10 -23.14 36.52
CA GLY A 18 13.88 -23.41 35.09
C GLY A 18 12.84 -22.48 34.45
N ILE A 19 11.75 -22.17 35.16
CA ILE A 19 10.71 -21.23 34.69
C ILE A 19 11.25 -19.79 34.68
N CYS A 20 12.03 -19.39 35.69
CA CYS A 20 12.66 -18.05 35.72
C CYS A 20 13.72 -17.84 34.63
N LEU A 21 14.40 -18.89 34.17
CA LEU A 21 15.35 -18.81 33.05
C LEU A 21 14.65 -18.85 31.68
N PHE A 22 13.46 -19.44 31.57
CA PHE A 22 12.68 -19.42 30.33
C PHE A 22 12.09 -18.02 30.03
N SER A 23 11.76 -17.24 31.07
CA SER A 23 11.21 -15.88 30.89
C SER A 23 12.22 -14.81 30.45
N ILE A 24 13.53 -15.10 30.43
CA ILE A 24 14.57 -14.09 30.12
C ILE A 24 15.19 -14.29 28.72
N ALA A 25 14.82 -15.34 27.99
CA ALA A 25 15.36 -15.62 26.65
C ALA A 25 14.28 -15.64 25.55
N ASN A 26 13.53 -14.55 25.38
CA ASN A 26 13.24 -13.96 24.06
C ASN A 26 12.33 -12.73 24.18
N LYS A 27 12.96 -11.56 24.12
CA LYS A 27 12.31 -10.29 23.79
C LYS A 27 12.48 -10.07 22.29
N ALA A 28 11.66 -10.75 21.49
CA ALA A 28 11.36 -10.46 20.08
C ALA A 28 10.40 -11.53 19.55
N GLU A 29 9.10 -11.38 19.79
CA GLU A 29 8.10 -12.12 19.00
C GLU A 29 7.87 -11.38 17.69
N ALA A 30 8.88 -11.42 16.82
CA ALA A 30 8.65 -11.44 15.39
C ALA A 30 8.80 -12.91 14.99
N THR A 31 7.72 -13.67 15.15
CA THR A 31 7.66 -15.07 14.73
C THR A 31 6.42 -15.26 13.89
N THR A 32 6.61 -15.19 12.58
CA THR A 32 6.03 -16.17 11.67
C THR A 32 6.79 -16.12 10.34
N GLU A 33 8.02 -16.64 10.33
CA GLU A 33 8.45 -17.40 9.16
C GLU A 33 7.85 -18.80 9.33
N GLN A 34 6.60 -18.96 8.90
CA GLN A 34 6.06 -20.29 8.68
C GLN A 34 6.38 -20.65 7.24
N GLU A 35 7.43 -21.44 7.07
CA GLU A 35 7.67 -22.28 5.91
C GLU A 35 6.53 -23.30 5.84
N SER A 36 5.35 -22.81 5.48
CA SER A 36 4.21 -23.62 5.12
C SER A 36 4.48 -24.10 3.72
N SER A 37 4.62 -25.41 3.54
CA SER A 37 4.49 -26.02 2.22
C SER A 37 3.11 -25.64 1.69
N ALA A 38 3.04 -24.51 1.00
CA ALA A 38 1.80 -23.87 0.65
C ALA A 38 1.07 -24.77 -0.35
N VAL A 39 0.03 -25.46 0.12
CA VAL A 39 -0.85 -26.26 -0.75
C VAL A 39 -1.54 -25.36 -1.78
N PHE A 40 -1.64 -24.06 -1.48
CA PHE A 40 -2.06 -23.01 -2.40
C PHE A 40 -1.31 -21.69 -2.18
N SER A 41 -1.22 -20.85 -3.21
CA SER A 41 -0.59 -19.53 -3.18
C SER A 41 -1.38 -18.53 -4.01
N ILE A 42 -1.32 -17.24 -3.67
CA ILE A 42 -1.68 -16.19 -4.62
C ILE A 42 -0.60 -16.14 -5.70
N LYS A 43 -1.00 -16.07 -6.97
CA LYS A 43 -0.07 -16.08 -8.11
C LYS A 43 0.83 -14.85 -8.09
N GLU A 44 0.27 -13.71 -7.74
CA GLU A 44 0.97 -12.44 -7.63
C GLU A 44 1.50 -12.21 -6.20
N LYS A 45 2.75 -11.76 -6.06
CA LYS A 45 3.33 -11.36 -4.75
C LYS A 45 3.09 -9.89 -4.41
N SER A 46 2.86 -9.08 -5.43
CA SER A 46 2.53 -7.67 -5.30
C SER A 46 1.51 -7.25 -6.36
N LEU A 47 0.70 -6.26 -6.03
CA LEU A 47 -0.33 -5.70 -6.89
C LEU A 47 -0.36 -4.17 -6.72
N SER A 48 -0.32 -3.42 -7.83
CA SER A 48 -0.62 -1.99 -7.83
C SER A 48 -2.00 -1.75 -8.44
N ILE A 49 -2.83 -0.97 -7.77
CA ILE A 49 -4.14 -0.51 -8.26
C ILE A 49 -4.29 0.98 -7.98
N THR A 50 -5.17 1.64 -8.72
CA THR A 50 -5.50 3.04 -8.46
C THR A 50 -6.70 3.13 -7.51
N VAL A 51 -6.82 4.22 -6.73
CA VAL A 51 -8.02 4.51 -5.94
C VAL A 51 -9.29 4.35 -6.80
N GLY A 52 -10.29 3.64 -6.26
CA GLY A 52 -11.55 3.34 -6.93
C GLY A 52 -11.50 2.12 -7.86
N GLN A 53 -10.31 1.65 -8.26
CA GLN A 53 -10.17 0.45 -9.08
C GLN A 53 -10.29 -0.82 -8.24
N SER A 54 -10.68 -1.91 -8.91
CA SER A 54 -10.74 -3.24 -8.33
C SER A 54 -9.96 -4.25 -9.16
N ARG A 55 -9.37 -5.25 -8.50
CA ARG A 55 -8.64 -6.34 -9.14
C ARG A 55 -8.96 -7.66 -8.49
N THR A 56 -9.19 -8.67 -9.32
CA THR A 56 -9.40 -10.04 -8.86
C THR A 56 -8.06 -10.77 -8.72
N LEU A 57 -7.80 -11.31 -7.53
CA LEU A 57 -6.61 -12.12 -7.26
C LEU A 57 -6.77 -13.53 -7.86
N ARG A 58 -5.66 -14.10 -8.34
CA ARG A 58 -5.61 -15.48 -8.80
C ARG A 58 -4.96 -16.34 -7.73
N VAL A 59 -5.64 -17.40 -7.33
CA VAL A 59 -5.14 -18.38 -6.37
C VAL A 59 -4.81 -19.66 -7.14
N VAL A 60 -3.64 -20.21 -6.90
CA VAL A 60 -3.12 -21.42 -7.56
C VAL A 60 -2.73 -22.47 -6.52
N ASP A 61 -2.80 -23.75 -6.87
CA ASP A 61 -2.25 -24.84 -6.06
C ASP A 61 -0.72 -24.96 -6.21
N SER A 62 -0.12 -25.93 -5.53
CA SER A 62 1.32 -26.24 -5.65
C SER A 62 1.78 -26.66 -7.06
N LYS A 63 0.84 -27.02 -7.95
CA LYS A 63 1.10 -27.33 -9.37
C LYS A 63 0.86 -26.13 -10.29
N GLY A 64 0.48 -24.97 -9.74
CA GLY A 64 0.17 -23.77 -10.50
C GLY A 64 -1.21 -23.75 -11.14
N ILE A 65 -2.09 -24.72 -10.83
CA ILE A 65 -3.46 -24.76 -11.35
C ILE A 65 -4.32 -23.77 -10.57
N THR A 66 -5.14 -23.00 -11.27
CA THR A 66 -6.06 -22.05 -10.62
C THR A 66 -7.13 -22.81 -9.84
N ILE A 67 -7.30 -22.45 -8.57
CA ILE A 67 -8.30 -23.04 -7.68
C ILE A 67 -9.44 -22.07 -7.38
N SER A 68 -10.57 -22.62 -6.90
CA SER A 68 -11.71 -21.81 -6.46
C SER A 68 -11.37 -20.96 -5.24
N LYS A 69 -11.91 -19.75 -5.21
CA LYS A 69 -11.79 -18.80 -4.09
C LYS A 69 -12.90 -18.96 -3.04
N MET A 70 -13.82 -19.90 -3.24
CA MET A 70 -14.85 -20.24 -2.26
C MET A 70 -14.22 -20.93 -1.05
N GLY A 71 -14.70 -20.56 0.14
CA GLY A 71 -14.17 -21.07 1.41
C GLY A 71 -12.75 -20.58 1.75
N ILE A 72 -12.26 -19.56 1.05
CA ILE A 72 -11.06 -18.82 1.46
C ILE A 72 -11.52 -17.65 2.33
N ASP A 73 -10.96 -17.55 3.53
CA ASP A 73 -11.11 -16.42 4.42
C ASP A 73 -10.14 -15.31 4.00
N TRP A 74 -10.69 -14.16 3.62
CA TRP A 74 -9.92 -13.02 3.14
C TRP A 74 -9.88 -11.92 4.19
N SER A 75 -8.71 -11.35 4.43
CA SER A 75 -8.54 -10.23 5.35
C SER A 75 -7.61 -9.16 4.77
N SER A 76 -7.76 -7.93 5.25
CA SER A 76 -6.88 -6.81 4.95
C SER A 76 -6.36 -6.26 6.27
N ASN A 77 -5.05 -6.03 6.36
CA ASN A 77 -4.47 -5.37 7.54
C ASN A 77 -4.81 -3.86 7.60
N ASN A 78 -5.26 -3.28 6.48
CA ASN A 78 -5.61 -1.87 6.37
C ASN A 78 -6.82 -1.69 5.42
N PRO A 79 -8.05 -1.90 5.94
CA PRO A 79 -9.28 -1.79 5.14
C PRO A 79 -9.62 -0.37 4.70
N ASP A 80 -8.94 0.66 5.21
CA ASP A 80 -9.09 2.05 4.76
C ASP A 80 -8.28 2.33 3.49
N VAL A 81 -7.18 1.60 3.28
CA VAL A 81 -6.38 1.63 2.05
C VAL A 81 -6.95 0.67 1.00
N ALA A 82 -7.15 -0.60 1.35
CA ALA A 82 -7.70 -1.59 0.44
C ALA A 82 -8.57 -2.63 1.14
N THR A 83 -9.71 -2.97 0.54
CA THR A 83 -10.62 -4.02 1.02
C THR A 83 -10.58 -5.22 0.10
N VAL A 84 -10.86 -6.41 0.62
CA VAL A 84 -10.97 -7.65 -0.16
C VAL A 84 -12.30 -8.34 0.15
N SER A 85 -12.95 -8.88 -0.87
CA SER A 85 -14.13 -9.74 -0.72
C SER A 85 -14.18 -10.76 -1.86
N GLY A 86 -14.29 -12.06 -1.54
CA GLY A 86 -14.27 -13.14 -2.55
C GLY A 86 -13.01 -13.14 -3.44
N GLY A 87 -11.89 -12.65 -2.90
CA GLY A 87 -10.65 -12.41 -3.63
C GLY A 87 -10.73 -11.33 -4.72
N ILE A 88 -11.65 -10.38 -4.58
CA ILE A 88 -11.67 -9.11 -5.32
C ILE A 88 -11.16 -8.04 -4.37
N VAL A 89 -10.01 -7.45 -4.69
CA VAL A 89 -9.39 -6.34 -3.96
C VAL A 89 -9.87 -5.03 -4.56
N ARG A 90 -10.29 -4.08 -3.72
CA ARG A 90 -10.69 -2.72 -4.12
C ARG A 90 -9.85 -1.68 -3.38
N GLY A 91 -9.28 -0.74 -4.14
CA GLY A 91 -8.51 0.37 -3.60
C GLY A 91 -9.43 1.51 -3.15
N LYS A 92 -9.24 1.99 -1.92
CA LYS A 92 -10.06 3.05 -1.29
C LYS A 92 -9.27 4.34 -1.12
N SER A 93 -8.04 4.26 -0.62
CA SER A 93 -7.19 5.44 -0.41
C SER A 93 -5.73 5.12 -0.74
N PRO A 94 -4.90 6.11 -1.10
CA PRO A 94 -3.51 5.88 -1.43
C PRO A 94 -2.73 5.31 -0.24
N GLY A 95 -1.89 4.32 -0.49
CA GLY A 95 -1.10 3.66 0.56
C GLY A 95 -0.77 2.21 0.24
N THR A 96 -0.32 1.48 1.25
CA THR A 96 -0.03 0.04 1.14
C THR A 96 -0.87 -0.73 2.14
N ALA A 97 -1.48 -1.83 1.67
CA ALA A 97 -2.19 -2.80 2.48
C ALA A 97 -1.67 -4.21 2.18
N ILE A 98 -1.73 -5.09 3.18
CA ILE A 98 -1.45 -6.51 3.03
C ILE A 98 -2.79 -7.23 3.03
N ILE A 99 -3.04 -7.99 1.96
CA ILE A 99 -4.20 -8.85 1.85
C ILE A 99 -3.77 -10.28 2.15
N SER A 100 -4.44 -10.91 3.10
CA SER A 100 -4.20 -12.30 3.49
C SER A 100 -5.37 -13.18 3.07
N ALA A 101 -5.04 -14.40 2.66
CA ALA A 101 -5.96 -15.45 2.26
C ALA A 101 -5.64 -16.70 3.08
N GLU A 102 -6.61 -17.15 3.85
CA GLU A 102 -6.52 -18.35 4.68
C GLU A 102 -7.49 -19.40 4.17
N LYS A 103 -7.02 -20.64 4.05
CA LYS A 103 -7.86 -21.80 3.74
C LYS A 103 -7.25 -23.06 4.32
N ASP A 104 -8.05 -23.87 5.00
CA ASP A 104 -7.63 -25.15 5.57
C ASP A 104 -6.36 -25.04 6.46
N GLY A 105 -6.18 -23.90 7.16
CA GLY A 105 -5.01 -23.61 8.01
C GLY A 105 -3.76 -23.14 7.26
N TYR A 106 -3.81 -23.03 5.93
CA TYR A 106 -2.73 -22.45 5.12
C TYR A 106 -3.02 -20.98 4.86
N THR A 107 -2.04 -20.12 5.14
CA THR A 107 -2.13 -18.67 4.92
C THR A 107 -1.15 -18.24 3.83
N THR A 108 -1.63 -17.41 2.90
CA THR A 108 -0.80 -16.72 1.90
C THR A 108 -1.17 -15.23 1.92
N SER A 109 -0.23 -14.37 1.54
CA SER A 109 -0.44 -12.91 1.57
C SER A 109 0.15 -12.24 0.35
N ILE A 110 -0.45 -11.11 -0.03
CA ILE A 110 -0.02 -10.25 -1.12
C ILE A 110 0.05 -8.79 -0.66
N SER A 111 1.10 -8.08 -1.08
CA SER A 111 1.19 -6.63 -0.88
C SER A 111 0.41 -5.88 -1.96
N VAL A 112 -0.50 -5.01 -1.54
CA VAL A 112 -1.32 -4.17 -2.42
C VAL A 112 -0.94 -2.72 -2.21
N ARG A 113 -0.44 -2.10 -3.28
CA ARG A 113 -0.21 -0.66 -3.36
C ARG A 113 -1.39 0.01 -4.03
N VAL A 114 -1.92 1.05 -3.41
CA VAL A 114 -2.97 1.89 -3.98
C VAL A 114 -2.35 3.24 -4.36
N ASP A 115 -2.32 3.53 -5.65
CA ASP A 115 -1.87 4.81 -6.18
C ASP A 115 -3.04 5.80 -6.24
N PRO A 116 -2.80 7.11 -6.08
CA PRO A 116 -3.84 8.14 -6.22
C PRO A 116 -4.57 8.04 -7.56
N SER A 117 -5.90 8.23 -7.56
CA SER A 117 -6.64 8.44 -8.80
C SER A 117 -6.17 9.74 -9.43
N SER A 118 -5.59 9.68 -10.63
CA SER A 118 -5.13 10.84 -11.40
C SER A 118 -6.30 11.69 -11.95
N GLY A 119 -7.42 11.74 -11.23
CA GLY A 119 -8.67 12.34 -11.66
C GLY A 119 -9.39 12.97 -10.48
N ASN A 120 -8.83 14.06 -9.98
CA ASN A 120 -9.54 15.24 -9.48
C ASN A 120 -8.50 16.33 -9.17
N SER A 121 -7.94 16.92 -10.23
CA SER A 121 -7.75 18.36 -10.19
C SER A 121 -9.14 18.95 -10.38
N ASP A 122 -9.76 19.41 -9.30
CA ASP A 122 -10.83 20.41 -9.35
C ASP A 122 -10.24 21.74 -9.87
N ASP A 123 -9.58 21.71 -11.03
CA ASP A 123 -9.14 22.88 -11.74
C ASP A 123 -10.31 23.31 -12.63
N SER A 124 -11.29 23.97 -12.01
CA SER A 124 -12.11 24.95 -12.72
C SER A 124 -11.27 26.15 -13.19
N ASN A 125 -10.03 25.93 -13.63
CA ASN A 125 -9.14 26.92 -14.22
C ASN A 125 -7.95 26.31 -15.01
N SER A 126 -8.10 25.15 -15.66
CA SER A 126 -7.07 24.66 -16.60
C SER A 126 -7.04 25.50 -17.89
N ILE A 127 -6.33 26.62 -17.86
CA ILE A 127 -5.89 27.38 -19.05
C ILE A 127 -4.43 26.99 -19.39
N SER A 128 -4.09 25.71 -19.33
CA SER A 128 -2.71 25.21 -19.50
C SER A 128 -2.28 25.04 -20.96
N GLY A 129 -2.95 25.70 -21.91
CA GLY A 129 -2.67 25.59 -23.34
C GLY A 129 -2.76 26.87 -24.16
N LEU A 130 -2.86 28.06 -23.53
CA LEU A 130 -2.98 29.33 -24.26
C LEU A 130 -1.80 30.30 -24.06
N GLU A 131 -0.74 29.94 -23.34
CA GLU A 131 0.42 30.84 -23.18
C GLU A 131 1.43 30.79 -24.36
N SER A 132 0.91 30.82 -25.58
CA SER A 132 1.58 31.53 -26.66
C SER A 132 0.65 32.62 -27.20
N ILE A 133 -0.04 33.32 -26.29
CA ILE A 133 -0.58 34.63 -26.60
C ILE A 133 0.60 35.57 -26.41
N ILE A 134 1.12 36.10 -27.51
CA ILE A 134 2.06 37.22 -27.48
C ILE A 134 1.53 38.25 -26.47
N ASP A 135 2.38 38.63 -25.51
CA ASP A 135 2.02 39.56 -24.43
C ASP A 135 1.39 40.83 -25.03
N ILE A 136 0.10 41.04 -24.75
CA ILE A 136 -0.66 42.19 -25.28
C ILE A 136 0.03 43.49 -24.87
N ALA A 137 0.70 43.52 -23.71
CA ALA A 137 1.50 44.66 -23.29
C ALA A 137 2.64 44.94 -24.27
N SER A 138 3.35 43.91 -24.74
CA SER A 138 4.43 44.04 -25.73
C SER A 138 3.93 44.53 -27.09
N ILE A 139 2.78 44.05 -27.57
CA ILE A 139 2.16 44.57 -28.82
C ILE A 139 1.81 46.05 -28.66
N ILE A 140 1.15 46.41 -27.56
CA ILE A 140 0.72 47.78 -27.32
C ILE A 140 1.93 48.72 -27.23
N THR A 141 2.98 48.33 -26.50
CA THR A 141 4.22 49.12 -26.42
C THR A 141 4.84 49.30 -27.81
N ASN A 142 4.93 48.25 -28.62
CA ASN A 142 5.50 48.36 -29.97
C ASN A 142 4.68 49.27 -30.90
N ILE A 143 3.34 49.17 -30.85
CA ILE A 143 2.45 50.02 -31.66
C ILE A 143 2.54 51.49 -31.22
N ILE A 144 2.61 51.76 -29.92
CA ILE A 144 2.77 53.13 -29.40
C ILE A 144 4.09 53.75 -29.89
N GLU A 145 5.21 53.02 -29.83
CA GLU A 145 6.51 53.48 -30.33
C GLU A 145 6.47 53.81 -31.83
N ILE A 146 5.81 52.96 -32.63
CA ILE A 146 5.64 53.19 -34.08
C ILE A 146 4.81 54.45 -34.33
N ILE A 147 3.67 54.60 -33.65
CA ILE A 147 2.79 55.75 -33.81
C ILE A 147 3.50 57.03 -33.38
N PHE A 148 4.21 57.01 -32.25
CA PHE A 148 4.98 58.15 -31.76
C PHE A 148 6.05 58.59 -32.77
N SER A 149 6.79 57.64 -33.35
CA SER A 149 7.78 57.91 -34.41
C SER A 149 7.16 58.52 -35.67
N ILE A 150 5.96 58.06 -36.07
CA ILE A 150 5.25 58.62 -37.22
C ILE A 150 4.77 60.04 -36.93
N ILE A 151 4.17 60.30 -35.77
CA ILE A 151 3.66 61.62 -35.41
C ILE A 151 4.80 62.65 -35.33
N LEU A 152 5.95 62.29 -34.77
CA LEU A 152 7.12 63.16 -34.71
C LEU A 152 7.62 63.62 -36.10
N ARG A 153 7.36 62.86 -37.17
CA ARG A 153 7.72 63.27 -38.55
C ARG A 153 6.83 64.36 -39.13
N PHE A 154 5.66 64.62 -38.54
CA PHE A 154 4.71 65.63 -39.01
C PHE A 154 4.69 66.90 -38.16
N ILE A 155 5.54 66.96 -37.12
CA ILE A 155 5.77 68.19 -36.37
C ILE A 155 6.82 69.01 -37.14
N PRO A 156 6.46 70.16 -37.75
CA PRO A 156 7.47 71.06 -38.29
C PRO A 156 8.33 71.61 -37.12
N VAL A 157 9.64 71.62 -37.31
CA VAL A 157 10.62 72.15 -36.33
C VAL A 157 10.33 73.63 -36.03
#